data_AF-A0A7C6JAH2-F1
#
_entry.id   AF-A0A7C6JAH2-F1
#
_cell.length_a   1.000
_cell.length_b   1.000
_cell.length_c   1.000
_cell.angle_alpha   90.00
_cell.angle_beta   90.00
_cell.angle_gamma   90.00
#
_symmetry.space_group_name_H-M   'P 1'
#
loop_
_entity.id
_entity.type
_entity.pdbx_description
1 polymer ?
#
loop_
_entity_poly.entity_id
_entity_poly.type
_entity_poly.pdbx_seq_one_letter_code
_entity_poly.pdbx_strand_id
1 'polypeptide(L)'
;MNSIISFLVTYNQFLLAQIQKLLVFIAKHIPLKPDKEPQSPAYQKFTVDRLPIIKKPETLNFILLLDDYRAKHGKDLKPVKPHDGRCVPPDTVCHRCGAPHNYLYDNNGGRGQFLCKVCGLRFNKDKTDFKIGALVCPYCGNILVKKKDRKHFNIHKCVNTKCSFYLNSLNKLS
;
A
#
# COMPACT_ATOMS: atom_id res chain seq x y z
N MET A 1 13.60 74.71 14.02
CA MET A 1 12.96 73.52 13.40
C MET A 1 13.66 73.04 12.13
N ASN A 2 13.96 73.92 11.16
CA ASN A 2 14.58 73.50 9.87
C ASN A 2 15.94 72.79 10.01
N SER A 3 16.78 73.18 10.98
CA SER A 3 18.09 72.54 11.23
C SER A 3 17.98 71.08 11.68
N ILE A 4 17.00 70.77 12.55
CA ILE A 4 16.77 69.41 13.06
C ILE A 4 16.25 68.50 11.93
N ILE A 5 15.33 69.00 11.12
CA ILE A 5 14.77 68.24 9.99
C ILE A 5 15.87 67.92 8.97
N SER A 6 16.68 68.92 8.58
CA SER A 6 17.81 68.69 7.65
C SER A 6 18.84 67.70 8.20
N PHE A 7 19.15 67.77 9.50
CA PHE A 7 20.05 66.81 10.15
C PHE A 7 19.49 65.38 10.11
N LEU A 8 18.22 65.19 10.46
CA LEU A 8 17.58 63.87 10.44
C LEU A 8 17.51 63.28 9.02
N VAL A 9 17.23 64.10 8.01
CA VAL A 9 17.24 63.67 6.60
C VAL A 9 18.63 63.21 6.18
N THR A 10 19.67 64.00 6.52
CA THR A 10 21.07 63.65 6.20
C THR A 10 21.50 62.37 6.90
N TYR A 11 21.10 62.20 8.17
CA TYR A 11 21.39 60.99 8.93
C TYR A 11 20.67 59.76 8.36
N ASN A 12 19.43 59.91 7.90
CA ASN A 12 18.69 58.82 7.24
C ASN A 12 19.35 58.39 5.93
N GLN A 13 19.81 59.35 5.11
CA GLN A 13 20.57 59.06 3.89
C GLN A 13 21.87 58.31 4.18
N PHE A 14 22.58 58.69 5.25
CA PHE A 14 23.76 57.96 5.70
C PHE A 14 23.45 56.51 6.08
N LEU A 15 22.40 56.28 6.88
CA LEU A 15 21.97 54.93 7.27
C LEU A 15 21.59 54.07 6.07
N LEU A 16 20.86 54.63 5.10
CA LEU A 16 20.51 53.93 3.86
C LEU A 16 21.76 53.53 3.07
N ALA A 17 22.77 54.40 2.98
CA ALA A 17 24.04 54.07 2.34
C ALA A 17 24.79 52.95 3.06
N GLN A 18 24.74 52.88 4.39
CA GLN A 18 25.33 51.78 5.16
C GLN A 18 24.58 50.47 4.91
N ILE A 19 23.25 50.48 4.91
CA ILE A 19 22.42 49.31 4.61
C ILE A 19 22.74 48.80 3.20
N GLN A 20 22.86 49.67 2.21
CA GLN A 20 23.19 49.28 0.84
C GLN A 20 24.56 48.58 0.76
N LYS A 21 25.59 49.11 1.45
CA LYS A 21 26.91 48.47 1.52
C LYS A 21 26.85 47.09 2.15
N LEU A 22 26.10 46.95 3.25
CA LEU A 22 25.88 45.66 3.92
C LEU A 22 25.17 44.66 3.01
N LEU A 23 24.14 45.08 2.28
CA LEU A 23 23.43 44.22 1.34
C LEU A 23 24.34 43.73 0.20
N VAL A 24 25.16 44.61 -0.37
CA VAL A 24 26.15 44.24 -1.40
C VAL A 24 27.19 43.28 -0.82
N PHE A 25 27.66 43.52 0.40
CA PHE A 25 28.60 42.63 1.08
C PHE A 25 28.00 41.23 1.30
N ILE A 26 26.77 41.15 1.81
CA ILE A 26 26.04 39.89 2.03
C ILE A 26 25.86 39.17 0.69
N ALA A 27 25.36 39.84 -0.34
CA ALA A 27 25.14 39.22 -1.65
C ALA A 27 26.44 38.70 -2.30
N LYS A 28 27.57 39.37 -2.08
CA LYS A 28 28.86 39.01 -2.66
C LYS A 28 29.59 37.92 -1.89
N HIS A 29 29.44 37.87 -0.57
CA HIS A 29 30.29 37.04 0.29
C HIS A 29 29.52 35.96 1.08
N ILE A 30 28.21 36.09 1.24
CA ILE A 30 27.37 35.11 1.91
C ILE A 30 26.56 34.37 0.84
N PRO A 31 26.85 33.08 0.58
CA PRO A 31 26.08 32.31 -0.37
C PRO A 31 24.66 32.13 0.17
N LEU A 32 23.73 32.92 -0.36
CA LEU A 32 22.28 32.75 -0.18
C LEU A 32 21.84 31.50 -0.95
N LYS A 33 22.29 30.32 -0.51
CA LYS A 33 21.74 29.08 -1.04
C LYS A 33 20.27 29.02 -0.63
N PRO A 34 19.35 28.67 -1.55
CA PRO A 34 17.99 28.36 -1.14
C PRO A 34 18.08 27.29 -0.05
N ASP A 35 17.29 27.47 1.02
CA ASP A 35 17.29 26.56 2.16
C ASP A 35 17.29 25.13 1.64
N LYS A 36 18.35 24.38 1.97
CA LYS A 36 18.30 22.93 1.80
C LYS A 36 17.11 22.48 2.62
N GLU A 37 16.18 21.75 2.00
CA GLU A 37 15.08 21.16 2.76
C GLU A 37 15.67 20.46 3.98
N PRO A 38 15.08 20.68 5.17
CA PRO A 38 15.63 20.17 6.41
C PRO A 38 15.84 18.66 6.27
N GLN A 39 17.11 18.24 6.35
CA GLN A 39 17.50 16.84 6.24
C GLN A 39 17.19 16.04 7.51
N SER A 40 16.87 16.73 8.60
CA SER A 40 16.49 16.09 9.86
C SER A 40 15.12 15.43 9.73
N PRO A 41 14.97 14.13 10.07
CA PRO A 41 13.70 13.42 10.02
C PRO A 41 12.59 14.07 10.85
N ALA A 42 12.96 14.83 11.89
CA ALA A 42 12.02 15.52 12.77
C ALA A 42 11.32 16.71 12.09
N TYR A 43 11.92 17.28 11.04
CA TYR A 43 11.44 18.50 10.37
C TYR A 43 11.13 18.27 8.88
N GLN A 44 11.18 17.02 8.41
CA GLN A 44 10.85 16.69 7.02
C GLN A 44 9.35 16.90 6.77
N LYS A 45 9.02 17.58 5.67
CA LYS A 45 7.62 17.76 5.25
C LYS A 45 6.97 16.40 4.94
N PHE A 46 5.73 16.22 5.40
CA PHE A 46 4.94 15.05 5.00
C PHE A 46 4.71 15.07 3.49
N THR A 47 5.13 14.00 2.82
CA THR A 47 4.87 13.78 1.40
C THR A 47 3.70 12.82 1.24
N VAL A 48 2.82 13.10 0.28
CA VAL A 48 1.76 12.17 -0.11
C VAL A 48 2.38 11.05 -0.94
N ASP A 49 2.25 9.82 -0.46
CA ASP A 49 2.71 8.62 -1.19
C ASP A 49 1.69 8.23 -2.29
N ARG A 50 2.12 7.43 -3.26
CA ARG A 50 1.24 6.86 -4.28
C ARG A 50 0.14 6.04 -3.64
N LEU A 51 -1.08 6.15 -4.18
CA LEU A 51 -2.22 5.40 -3.71
C LEU A 51 -2.00 3.87 -3.87
N PRO A 52 -2.50 3.06 -2.93
CA PRO A 52 -2.44 1.61 -3.05
C PRO A 52 -3.28 1.12 -4.22
N ILE A 53 -2.83 0.04 -4.85
CA ILE A 53 -3.56 -0.60 -5.94
C ILE A 53 -4.60 -1.55 -5.32
N ILE A 54 -5.86 -1.38 -5.69
CA ILE A 54 -6.93 -2.30 -5.28
C ILE A 54 -6.91 -3.49 -6.24
N LYS A 55 -6.35 -4.63 -5.80
CA LYS A 55 -6.43 -5.86 -6.61
C LYS A 55 -7.83 -6.43 -6.53
N LYS A 56 -8.52 -6.46 -7.67
CA LYS A 56 -9.76 -7.23 -7.80
C LYS A 56 -9.44 -8.72 -7.60
N PRO A 57 -10.26 -9.45 -6.82
CA PRO A 57 -10.09 -10.88 -6.72
C PRO A 57 -10.26 -11.49 -8.11
N GLU A 58 -9.33 -12.35 -8.49
CA GLU A 58 -9.43 -13.10 -9.73
C GLU A 58 -10.62 -14.07 -9.62
N THR A 59 -11.66 -13.82 -10.42
CA THR A 59 -12.78 -14.74 -10.58
C THR A 59 -12.46 -15.71 -11.71
N LEU A 60 -12.25 -16.97 -11.36
CA LEU A 60 -12.12 -18.07 -12.30
C LEU A 60 -13.50 -18.68 -12.59
N ASN A 61 -13.58 -19.51 -13.63
CA ASN A 61 -14.76 -20.30 -13.93
C ASN A 61 -14.41 -21.79 -13.84
N PHE A 62 -15.06 -22.53 -12.94
CA PHE A 62 -14.75 -23.94 -12.72
C PHE A 62 -15.02 -24.80 -13.96
N ILE A 63 -15.98 -24.42 -14.82
CA ILE A 63 -16.28 -25.15 -16.06
C ILE A 63 -15.06 -25.12 -16.97
N LEU A 64 -14.51 -23.92 -17.20
CA LEU A 64 -13.30 -23.74 -18.01
C LEU A 64 -12.09 -24.46 -17.39
N LEU A 65 -11.96 -24.44 -16.07
CA LEU A 65 -10.88 -25.17 -15.38
C LEU A 65 -11.01 -26.68 -15.51
N LEU A 66 -12.23 -27.23 -15.57
CA LEU A 66 -12.47 -28.65 -15.81
C LEU A 66 -12.12 -29.02 -17.26
N ASP A 67 -12.49 -28.17 -18.23
CA ASP A 67 -12.16 -28.36 -19.65
C ASP A 67 -10.65 -28.31 -19.87
N ASP A 68 -9.96 -27.33 -19.27
CA ASP A 68 -8.50 -27.21 -19.29
C ASP A 68 -7.82 -28.44 -18.67
N TYR A 69 -8.37 -28.95 -17.56
CA TYR A 69 -7.85 -30.16 -16.92
C TYR A 69 -8.02 -31.37 -17.85
N ARG A 70 -9.19 -31.52 -18.46
CA ARG A 70 -9.47 -32.62 -19.41
C ARG A 70 -8.52 -32.56 -20.61
N ALA A 71 -8.31 -31.38 -21.19
CA ALA A 71 -7.40 -31.19 -22.31
C ALA A 71 -5.95 -31.56 -21.96
N LYS A 72 -5.50 -31.21 -20.75
CA LYS A 72 -4.13 -31.48 -20.28
C LYS A 72 -3.88 -32.94 -19.87
N HIS A 73 -4.87 -33.60 -19.27
CA HIS A 73 -4.70 -34.92 -18.66
C HIS A 73 -5.39 -36.06 -19.41
N GLY A 74 -6.17 -35.76 -20.45
CA GLY A 74 -6.93 -36.74 -21.23
C GLY A 74 -8.08 -37.40 -20.46
N LYS A 75 -8.47 -36.86 -19.31
CA LYS A 75 -9.52 -37.42 -18.44
C LYS A 75 -10.23 -36.34 -17.62
N ASP A 76 -11.48 -36.60 -17.27
CA ASP A 76 -12.26 -35.69 -16.44
C ASP A 76 -11.78 -35.68 -14.99
N LEU A 77 -11.77 -34.48 -14.38
CA LEU A 77 -11.52 -34.34 -12.95
C LEU A 77 -12.74 -34.83 -12.17
N LYS A 78 -12.62 -35.96 -11.49
CA LYS A 78 -13.73 -36.53 -10.72
C LYS A 78 -14.08 -35.66 -9.49
N PRO A 79 -15.35 -35.61 -9.08
CA PRO A 79 -15.75 -35.03 -7.80
C PRO A 79 -15.02 -35.65 -6.60
N VAL A 80 -15.08 -34.97 -5.47
CA VAL A 80 -14.58 -35.46 -4.18
C VAL A 80 -15.46 -36.61 -3.71
N LYS A 81 -14.84 -37.69 -3.25
CA LYS A 81 -15.55 -38.77 -2.52
C LYS A 81 -15.52 -38.43 -1.03
N PRO A 82 -16.69 -38.31 -0.36
CA PRO A 82 -16.73 -38.14 1.08
C PRO A 82 -16.05 -39.31 1.79
N HIS A 83 -15.20 -39.02 2.78
CA HIS A 83 -14.73 -40.03 3.73
C HIS A 83 -15.60 -39.94 4.99
N ASP A 84 -15.98 -41.08 5.54
CA ASP A 84 -16.70 -41.21 6.83
C ASP A 84 -18.03 -40.43 6.92
N GLY A 85 -18.75 -40.28 5.80
CA GLY A 85 -20.05 -39.59 5.75
C GLY A 85 -19.97 -38.07 5.93
N ARG A 86 -18.77 -37.48 5.98
CA ARG A 86 -18.58 -36.03 6.10
C ARG A 86 -18.73 -35.36 4.75
N CYS A 87 -19.94 -34.90 4.47
CA CYS A 87 -20.26 -34.16 3.27
C CYS A 87 -20.13 -32.65 3.53
N VAL A 88 -19.53 -31.94 2.58
CA VAL A 88 -19.57 -30.48 2.56
C VAL A 88 -21.04 -30.05 2.35
N PRO A 89 -21.54 -29.06 3.11
CA PRO A 89 -22.93 -28.61 2.99
C PRO A 89 -23.30 -28.25 1.53
N PRO A 90 -24.48 -28.64 1.03
CA PRO A 90 -24.84 -28.50 -0.39
C PRO A 90 -24.81 -27.06 -0.93
N ASP A 91 -25.04 -26.09 -0.04
CA ASP A 91 -25.04 -24.65 -0.29
C ASP A 91 -23.63 -24.04 -0.40
N THR A 92 -22.57 -24.82 -0.15
CA THR A 92 -21.20 -24.33 -0.13
C THR A 92 -20.61 -24.30 -1.55
N VAL A 93 -20.12 -23.14 -1.96
CA VAL A 93 -19.50 -22.92 -3.28
C VAL A 93 -18.12 -22.29 -3.12
N CYS A 94 -17.18 -22.66 -4.00
CA CYS A 94 -15.87 -22.00 -4.04
C CYS A 94 -16.00 -20.56 -4.53
N HIS A 95 -15.58 -19.59 -3.73
CA HIS A 95 -15.75 -18.17 -4.04
C HIS A 95 -14.77 -17.65 -5.11
N ARG A 96 -13.71 -18.41 -5.43
CA ARG A 96 -12.75 -18.06 -6.50
C ARG A 96 -13.17 -18.57 -7.87
N CYS A 97 -13.68 -19.80 -7.95
CA CYS A 97 -13.96 -20.45 -9.25
C CYS A 97 -15.43 -20.84 -9.48
N GLY A 98 -16.29 -20.76 -8.45
CA GLY A 98 -17.68 -21.19 -8.54
C GLY A 98 -17.89 -22.71 -8.44
N ALA A 99 -16.85 -23.50 -8.11
CA ALA A 99 -17.00 -24.95 -7.99
C ALA A 99 -18.01 -25.33 -6.87
N PRO A 100 -18.96 -26.24 -7.15
CA PRO A 100 -19.97 -26.67 -6.18
C PRO A 100 -19.39 -27.57 -5.07
N HIS A 101 -20.19 -27.82 -4.02
CA HIS A 101 -19.82 -28.58 -2.82
C HIS A 101 -19.20 -29.96 -3.11
N ASN A 102 -19.61 -30.63 -4.18
CA ASN A 102 -19.09 -31.93 -4.61
C ASN A 102 -17.61 -31.89 -5.06
N TYR A 103 -17.04 -30.71 -5.32
CA TYR A 103 -15.62 -30.51 -5.63
C TYR A 103 -14.83 -29.94 -4.45
N LEU A 104 -15.41 -29.90 -3.26
CA LEU A 104 -14.80 -29.35 -2.06
C LEU A 104 -14.45 -30.47 -1.08
N TYR A 105 -13.26 -30.36 -0.48
CA TYR A 105 -12.86 -31.16 0.67
C TYR A 105 -13.18 -30.38 1.95
N ASP A 106 -13.66 -31.07 2.98
CA ASP A 106 -13.59 -30.58 4.35
C ASP A 106 -12.15 -30.76 4.86
N ASN A 107 -11.37 -29.68 4.78
CA ASN A 107 -9.92 -29.72 4.98
C ASN A 107 -9.53 -29.93 6.45
N ASN A 108 -10.40 -29.51 7.39
CA ASN A 108 -10.15 -29.63 8.82
C ASN A 108 -11.16 -30.55 9.54
N GLY A 109 -11.84 -31.42 8.80
CA GLY A 109 -12.72 -32.45 9.35
C GLY A 109 -13.84 -31.90 10.27
N GLY A 110 -14.48 -30.81 9.88
CA GLY A 110 -15.65 -30.23 10.55
C GLY A 110 -15.37 -28.90 11.25
N ARG A 111 -14.12 -28.44 11.26
CA ARG A 111 -13.72 -27.15 11.88
C ARG A 111 -13.88 -25.94 10.95
N GLY A 112 -14.73 -26.05 9.91
CA GLY A 112 -15.17 -24.95 9.07
C GLY A 112 -14.24 -24.52 7.93
N GLN A 113 -13.11 -25.19 7.70
CA GLN A 113 -12.20 -24.91 6.58
C GLN A 113 -12.39 -25.90 5.43
N PHE A 114 -12.58 -25.37 4.22
CA PHE A 114 -12.74 -26.13 2.98
C PHE A 114 -11.55 -25.93 2.03
N LEU A 115 -11.27 -26.95 1.20
CA LEU A 115 -10.28 -26.91 0.13
C LEU A 115 -10.95 -27.24 -1.20
N CYS A 116 -10.85 -26.35 -2.18
CA CYS A 116 -11.36 -26.57 -3.53
C CYS A 116 -10.41 -27.47 -4.34
N LYS A 117 -10.92 -28.61 -4.82
CA LYS A 117 -10.17 -29.53 -5.69
C LYS A 117 -9.84 -28.93 -7.07
N VAL A 118 -10.68 -28.03 -7.57
CA VAL A 118 -10.56 -27.45 -8.92
C VAL A 118 -9.49 -26.35 -8.96
N CYS A 119 -9.59 -25.33 -8.11
CA CYS A 119 -8.68 -24.17 -8.13
C CYS A 119 -7.65 -24.15 -6.99
N GLY A 120 -7.65 -25.17 -6.11
CA GLY A 120 -6.73 -25.30 -4.98
C GLY A 120 -6.98 -24.33 -3.82
N LEU A 121 -8.07 -23.57 -3.85
CA LEU A 121 -8.33 -22.55 -2.84
C LEU A 121 -8.70 -23.15 -1.48
N ARG A 122 -8.08 -22.66 -0.40
CA ARG A 122 -8.52 -22.88 0.99
C ARG A 122 -9.36 -21.69 1.47
N PHE A 123 -10.54 -21.95 2.03
CA PHE A 123 -11.45 -20.91 2.52
C PHE A 123 -12.33 -21.44 3.65
N ASN A 124 -12.95 -20.56 4.43
CA ASN A 124 -13.96 -20.94 5.43
C ASN A 124 -15.34 -20.46 4.93
N LYS A 125 -16.43 -21.18 5.25
CA LYS A 125 -17.78 -20.78 4.82
C LYS A 125 -18.23 -19.47 5.48
N ASP A 126 -17.92 -19.31 6.77
CA ASP A 126 -18.36 -18.15 7.55
C ASP A 126 -17.37 -16.98 7.53
N LYS A 127 -16.12 -17.24 7.12
CA LYS A 127 -15.12 -16.18 7.00
C LYS A 127 -15.03 -15.76 5.54
N THR A 128 -15.41 -14.52 5.28
CA THR A 128 -15.11 -13.78 4.05
C THR A 128 -13.60 -13.46 3.95
N ASP A 129 -12.75 -14.46 4.21
CA ASP A 129 -11.29 -14.36 4.15
C ASP A 129 -10.79 -14.10 2.71
N PHE A 130 -11.69 -14.18 1.72
CA PHE A 130 -11.51 -13.52 0.44
C PHE A 130 -11.57 -12.00 0.64
N LYS A 131 -10.39 -11.40 0.85
CA LYS A 131 -10.19 -9.95 0.75
C LYS A 131 -10.42 -9.52 -0.71
N ILE A 132 -11.68 -9.40 -1.09
CA ILE A 132 -12.11 -8.68 -2.28
C ILE A 132 -11.46 -7.29 -2.20
N GLY A 133 -10.63 -6.91 -3.17
CA GLY A 133 -10.01 -5.60 -3.15
C GLY A 133 -8.82 -5.46 -2.20
N ALA A 134 -7.96 -6.48 -2.09
CA ALA A 134 -6.73 -6.37 -1.30
C ALA A 134 -5.93 -5.12 -1.72
N LEU A 135 -5.63 -4.25 -0.74
CA LEU A 135 -4.78 -3.09 -0.94
C LEU A 135 -3.35 -3.57 -1.15
N VAL A 136 -2.74 -3.19 -2.26
CA VAL A 136 -1.41 -3.63 -2.66
C VAL A 136 -0.47 -2.44 -2.75
N CYS A 137 0.78 -2.65 -2.31
CA CYS A 137 1.85 -1.69 -2.42
C CYS A 137 2.11 -1.35 -3.89
N PRO A 138 2.05 -0.07 -4.30
CA PRO A 138 2.24 0.33 -5.69
C PRO A 138 3.69 0.16 -6.18
N TYR A 139 4.63 -0.13 -5.27
CA TYR A 139 6.05 -0.25 -5.59
C TYR A 139 6.54 -1.69 -5.75
N CYS A 140 6.05 -2.61 -4.91
CA CYS A 140 6.54 -4.00 -4.89
C CYS A 140 5.44 -5.04 -5.08
N GLY A 141 4.17 -4.63 -5.25
CA GLY A 141 3.07 -5.57 -5.48
C GLY A 141 2.69 -6.42 -4.26
N ASN A 142 3.32 -6.22 -3.09
CA ASN A 142 2.99 -6.95 -1.87
C ASN A 142 1.71 -6.41 -1.22
N ILE A 143 0.92 -7.29 -0.60
CA ILE A 143 -0.32 -6.93 0.09
C ILE A 143 0.01 -6.05 1.29
N LEU A 144 -0.69 -4.91 1.40
CA LEU A 144 -0.57 -4.02 2.55
C LEU A 144 -1.28 -4.62 3.76
N VAL A 145 -0.61 -4.54 4.91
CA VAL A 145 -1.12 -5.07 6.17
C VAL A 145 -1.71 -3.93 6.99
N LYS A 146 -2.95 -4.07 7.47
CA LYS A 146 -3.55 -3.16 8.44
C LYS A 146 -2.73 -3.21 9.74
N LYS A 147 -2.15 -2.08 10.13
CA LYS A 147 -1.31 -1.95 11.34
C LYS A 147 -2.02 -1.24 12.47
N LYS A 148 -2.88 -0.26 12.16
CA LYS A 148 -3.64 0.49 13.16
C LYS A 148 -5.06 0.74 12.65
N ASP A 149 -5.98 0.70 13.59
CA ASP A 149 -7.35 1.17 13.43
C ASP A 149 -7.47 2.54 14.11
N ARG A 150 -8.12 3.50 13.47
CA ARG A 150 -8.44 4.82 14.02
C ARG A 150 -9.91 5.10 13.73
N LYS A 151 -10.53 5.96 14.55
CA LYS A 151 -11.96 6.33 14.46
C LYS A 151 -12.44 6.64 13.04
N HIS A 152 -11.61 7.27 12.20
CA HIS A 152 -11.99 7.70 10.85
C HIS A 152 -11.21 7.03 9.72
N PHE A 153 -10.14 6.27 10.01
CA PHE A 153 -9.32 5.66 8.97
C PHE A 153 -8.46 4.50 9.47
N ASN A 154 -8.07 3.61 8.56
CA ASN A 154 -7.18 2.50 8.84
C ASN A 154 -5.79 2.74 8.25
N ILE A 155 -4.74 2.49 9.03
CA ILE A 155 -3.36 2.60 8.56
C ILE A 155 -2.91 1.24 8.03
N HIS A 156 -2.59 1.21 6.75
CA HIS A 156 -2.04 0.06 6.06
C HIS A 156 -0.56 0.29 5.74
N LYS A 157 0.29 -0.72 5.94
CA LYS A 157 1.74 -0.62 5.72
C LYS A 157 2.25 -1.79 4.87
N CYS A 158 3.17 -1.49 3.96
CA CYS A 158 3.95 -2.51 3.27
C CYS A 158 4.96 -3.12 4.25
N VAL A 159 4.89 -4.44 4.44
CA VAL A 159 5.81 -5.19 5.34
C VAL A 159 6.98 -5.82 4.60
N ASN A 160 7.07 -5.65 3.28
CA ASN A 160 8.19 -6.18 2.50
C ASN A 160 9.46 -5.36 2.77
N THR A 161 10.43 -5.96 3.44
CA THR A 161 11.74 -5.35 3.73
C THR A 161 12.58 -5.12 2.48
N LYS A 162 12.29 -5.83 1.39
CA LYS A 162 12.94 -5.66 0.08
C LYS A 162 12.20 -4.70 -0.86
N CYS A 163 11.23 -3.93 -0.34
CA CYS A 163 10.49 -2.97 -1.15
C CYS A 163 11.42 -1.83 -1.63
N SER A 164 11.48 -1.57 -2.93
CA SER A 164 12.33 -0.53 -3.53
C SER A 164 12.09 0.85 -2.91
N PHE A 165 10.83 1.24 -2.70
CA PHE A 165 10.50 2.51 -2.05
C PHE A 165 10.99 2.59 -0.61
N TYR A 166 10.89 1.48 0.14
CA TYR A 166 11.37 1.42 1.53
C TYR A 166 12.89 1.56 1.58
N LEU A 167 13.61 0.76 0.79
CA LEU A 167 15.07 0.79 0.72
C LEU A 167 15.58 2.16 0.25
N ASN A 168 14.97 2.74 -0.79
CA ASN A 168 15.35 4.07 -1.28
C ASN A 168 15.09 5.16 -0.23
N SER A 169 13.99 5.08 0.52
CA SER A 169 13.70 6.02 1.60
C SER A 169 14.67 5.84 2.77
N LEU A 170 15.03 4.60 3.10
CA LEU A 170 16.01 4.29 4.15
C LEU A 170 17.39 4.85 3.80
N ASN A 171 17.85 4.66 2.56
CA ASN A 171 19.14 5.17 2.08
C ASN A 171 19.21 6.70 2.02
N LYS A 172 18.06 7.41 1.99
CA LYS A 172 18.02 8.88 2.05
C LYS A 172 18.14 9.43 3.47
N LEU A 173 17.99 8.59 4.49
CA LEU A 173 18.08 8.98 5.90
C LEU A 173 19.51 8.87 6.46
N SER A 174 20.38 8.14 5.75
CA SER A 174 21.82 7.98 6.01
C SER A 174 22.63 8.98 5.19
#